data_AF-A0A0H2QY77-F1
#
_entry.id   AF-A0A0H2QY77-F1
#
_cell.length_a   1.000
_cell.length_b   1.000
_cell.length_c   1.000
_cell.angle_alpha   90.00
_cell.angle_beta   90.00
_cell.angle_gamma   90.00
#
_symmetry.space_group_name_H-M   'P 1'
#
loop_
_entity.id
_entity.type
_entity.pdbx_description
1 polymer ?
#
loop_
_entity_poly.entity_id
_entity_poly.type
_entity_poly.pdbx_seq_one_letter_code
_entity_poly.pdbx_strand_id
1 'polypeptide(L)'
;MAHSRLVNIWQAIQQVYMPCVAGLRSATAAPAGHGEEMNDSMLPESISACDVSLHLPDSLPSNLRSQLPSKLIAKYRKLRLAQAEDAMASMKKHLRKGATLFKHKKDHIAGTGVAANTRMQNAISRQDAKTRLDAAKYSSARKALLVLCPSGKWKKRLRVLRDADIRPPTSDGGPGEGRRKLTWIWRMIPASDDELQPLDGADEEDDNVEDGDDSDGENHGEGGSLTAEELEDLRVEWARSLARAERWEEELRLLKTEMVRSLRFLDFKSKEWIALISKRASLLPDIRAGLSGYAHKQACMFRRIARKFAAQWIQLFRVNERKLPHTWPLAYRTVVLASTQVKRRPERQNAYKRLREDAASNGEDSENEMEVDV
;
A
#
# COMPACT_ATOMS: atom_id res chain seq x y z
N MET A 1 25.92 32.73 -10.42
CA MET A 1 27.23 32.31 -10.99
C MET A 1 27.44 30.80 -10.92
N ALA A 2 27.49 30.14 -9.76
CA ALA A 2 27.77 28.70 -9.65
C ALA A 2 26.77 27.78 -10.39
N HIS A 3 25.46 28.01 -10.22
CA HIS A 3 24.42 27.20 -10.89
C HIS A 3 24.45 27.33 -12.41
N SER A 4 24.78 28.52 -12.95
CA SER A 4 24.89 28.74 -14.40
C SER A 4 26.04 27.92 -15.01
N ARG A 5 27.19 27.85 -14.31
CA ARG A 5 28.32 27.00 -14.73
C ARG A 5 27.96 25.52 -14.77
N LEU A 6 27.25 25.02 -13.75
CA LEU A 6 26.80 23.62 -13.71
C LEU A 6 25.83 23.30 -14.86
N VAL A 7 24.93 24.23 -15.19
CA VAL A 7 24.04 24.07 -16.33
C VAL A 7 24.86 23.97 -17.62
N ASN A 8 25.84 24.86 -17.85
CA ASN A 8 26.67 24.81 -19.06
C ASN A 8 27.44 23.49 -19.21
N ILE A 9 28.05 22.99 -18.13
CA ILE A 9 28.73 21.68 -18.12
C ILE A 9 27.73 20.56 -18.47
N TRP A 10 26.56 20.59 -17.84
CA TRP A 10 25.51 19.61 -18.11
C TRP A 10 25.03 19.67 -19.58
N GLN A 11 24.89 20.87 -20.14
CA GLN A 11 24.50 21.07 -21.53
C GLN A 11 25.54 20.50 -22.51
N ALA A 12 26.83 20.69 -22.23
CA ALA A 12 27.91 20.13 -23.05
C ALA A 12 27.91 18.59 -23.02
N ILE A 13 27.75 17.98 -21.83
CA ILE A 13 27.65 16.52 -21.70
C ILE A 13 26.40 16.00 -22.40
N GLN A 14 25.26 16.68 -22.26
CA GLN A 14 24.01 16.28 -22.89
C GLN A 14 24.10 16.27 -24.42
N GLN A 15 24.85 17.18 -25.05
CA GLN A 15 25.04 17.19 -26.50
C GLN A 15 25.72 15.91 -27.01
N VAL A 16 26.63 15.33 -26.23
CA VAL A 16 27.31 14.06 -26.57
C VAL A 16 26.33 12.89 -26.58
N TYR A 17 25.48 12.78 -25.55
CA TYR A 17 24.57 11.65 -25.37
C TYR A 17 23.19 11.84 -26.02
N MET A 18 22.78 13.08 -26.30
CA MET A 18 21.46 13.46 -26.83
C MET A 18 21.61 14.56 -27.90
N PRO A 19 22.26 14.29 -29.05
CA PRO A 19 22.54 15.31 -30.07
C PRO A 19 21.28 15.97 -30.64
N CYS A 20 20.15 15.27 -30.63
CA CYS A 20 18.85 15.80 -31.06
C CYS A 20 18.36 17.01 -30.24
N VAL A 21 18.92 17.25 -29.05
CA VAL A 21 18.57 18.38 -28.18
C VAL A 21 19.18 19.69 -28.66
N ALA A 22 20.31 19.66 -29.38
CA ALA A 22 20.98 20.86 -29.86
C ALA A 22 20.05 21.69 -30.77
N GLY A 23 19.34 21.02 -31.69
CA GLY A 23 18.38 21.68 -32.57
C GLY A 23 17.21 22.33 -31.82
N LEU A 24 16.73 21.73 -30.72
CA LEU A 24 15.68 22.31 -29.88
C LEU A 24 16.15 23.59 -29.19
N ARG A 25 17.41 23.63 -28.74
CA ARG A 25 17.99 24.81 -28.10
C ARG A 25 18.21 25.95 -29.08
N SER A 26 18.77 25.65 -30.25
CA SER A 26 18.95 26.65 -31.31
C SER A 26 17.60 27.25 -31.76
N ALA A 27 16.55 26.42 -31.85
CA ALA A 27 15.19 26.88 -32.15
C ALA A 27 14.57 27.75 -31.04
N THR A 28 14.98 27.58 -29.78
CA THR A 28 14.50 28.38 -28.65
C THR A 28 15.31 29.68 -28.49
N ALA A 29 16.55 29.72 -28.99
CA ALA A 29 17.44 30.88 -28.91
C ALA A 29 17.19 31.95 -30.00
N ALA A 30 16.41 31.65 -31.04
CA ALA A 30 15.94 32.64 -32.03
C ALA A 30 14.42 32.81 -31.87
N PRO A 31 13.83 34.02 -31.70
CA PRO A 31 14.28 35.34 -32.18
C PRO A 31 14.23 36.50 -31.14
N ALA A 32 15.27 37.32 -31.09
CA ALA A 32 15.19 38.77 -30.83
C ALA A 32 16.44 39.42 -31.45
N GLY A 33 16.26 40.22 -32.50
CA GLY A 33 17.35 40.81 -33.26
C GLY A 33 18.13 41.85 -32.45
N HIS A 34 19.45 41.78 -32.50
CA HIS A 34 20.30 42.66 -33.29
C HIS A 34 21.74 42.17 -33.12
N GLY A 35 22.51 42.21 -34.22
CA GLY A 35 23.88 41.72 -34.25
C GLY A 35 24.78 42.53 -33.33
N GLU A 36 25.57 41.83 -32.55
CA GLU A 36 26.88 42.22 -32.06
C GLU A 36 27.60 40.94 -31.61
N GLU A 37 28.91 41.04 -31.54
CA GLU A 37 29.89 40.06 -31.97
C GLU A 37 30.00 38.76 -31.13
N MET A 38 30.62 37.75 -31.76
CA MET A 38 31.03 36.47 -31.17
C MET A 38 31.65 36.65 -29.78
N ASN A 39 30.95 36.17 -28.75
CA ASN A 39 31.59 35.62 -27.57
C ASN A 39 31.01 34.22 -27.29
N ASP A 40 31.93 33.26 -27.24
CA ASP A 40 31.68 31.86 -27.02
C ASP A 40 31.18 31.63 -25.57
N SER A 41 30.19 30.74 -25.41
CA SER A 41 29.93 29.99 -24.16
C SER A 41 29.39 30.71 -22.90
N MET A 42 28.61 31.79 -23.02
CA MET A 42 27.80 32.31 -21.89
C MET A 42 26.30 32.23 -22.18
N LEU A 43 25.53 31.62 -21.25
CA LEU A 43 24.08 31.76 -21.19
C LEU A 43 23.76 33.27 -21.22
N PRO A 44 22.78 33.74 -22.00
CA PRO A 44 22.41 35.16 -22.02
C PRO A 44 22.12 35.60 -20.58
N GLU A 45 22.75 36.70 -20.14
CA GLU A 45 22.73 37.20 -18.75
C GLU A 45 21.31 37.45 -18.18
N SER A 46 20.27 37.40 -19.03
CA SER A 46 18.87 37.60 -18.68
C SER A 46 18.11 36.36 -18.21
N ILE A 47 18.62 35.14 -18.39
CA ILE A 47 17.90 33.90 -18.02
C ILE A 47 18.43 33.34 -16.70
N SER A 48 17.55 33.26 -15.69
CA SER A 48 17.87 32.58 -14.43
C SER A 48 18.19 31.11 -14.69
N ALA A 49 19.25 30.59 -14.04
CA ALA A 49 19.64 29.19 -14.16
C ALA A 49 18.50 28.21 -13.81
N CYS A 50 17.51 28.65 -13.00
CA CYS A 50 16.33 27.87 -12.64
C CYS A 50 15.29 27.75 -13.76
N ASP A 51 15.30 28.67 -14.74
CA ASP A 51 14.31 28.74 -15.82
C ASP A 51 14.81 28.08 -17.10
N VAL A 52 16.05 27.59 -17.11
CA VAL A 52 16.64 26.90 -18.26
C VAL A 52 15.99 25.53 -18.45
N SER A 53 15.34 25.32 -19.60
CA SER A 53 14.81 24.01 -19.98
C SER A 53 15.96 23.01 -20.16
N LEU A 54 15.95 21.97 -19.31
CA LEU A 54 16.94 20.90 -19.38
C LEU A 54 16.70 20.02 -20.62
N HIS A 55 15.47 19.84 -21.10
CA HIS A 55 15.16 18.89 -22.19
C HIS A 55 15.55 17.44 -21.84
N LEU A 56 15.03 16.95 -20.71
CA LEU A 56 15.24 15.58 -20.28
C LEU A 56 14.53 14.58 -21.22
N PRO A 57 14.92 13.29 -21.24
CA PRO A 57 14.30 12.29 -22.12
C PRO A 57 12.77 12.23 -22.04
N ASP A 58 12.18 12.48 -20.88
CA ASP A 58 10.73 12.51 -20.69
C ASP A 58 10.05 13.75 -21.27
N SER A 59 10.73 14.90 -21.33
CA SER A 59 10.16 16.15 -21.86
C SER A 59 10.30 16.30 -23.38
N LEU A 60 10.94 15.36 -24.08
CA LEU A 60 11.10 15.40 -25.53
C LEU A 60 9.83 14.97 -26.30
N PRO A 61 9.63 15.44 -27.53
CA PRO A 61 8.67 14.84 -28.46
C PRO A 61 8.96 13.36 -28.75
N SER A 62 7.94 12.55 -29.04
CA SER A 62 8.10 11.10 -29.29
C SER A 62 9.07 10.79 -30.44
N ASN A 63 9.06 11.60 -31.51
CA ASN A 63 9.93 11.46 -32.68
C ASN A 63 11.41 11.74 -32.37
N LEU A 64 11.72 12.60 -31.40
CA LEU A 64 13.10 12.86 -30.98
C LEU A 64 13.56 11.86 -29.92
N ARG A 65 12.64 11.42 -29.05
CA ARG A 65 12.93 10.40 -28.05
C ARG A 65 13.29 9.06 -28.67
N SER A 66 12.66 8.67 -29.79
CA SER A 66 12.97 7.43 -30.51
C SER A 66 14.38 7.42 -31.14
N GLN A 67 15.04 8.58 -31.26
CA GLN A 67 16.41 8.68 -31.78
C GLN A 67 17.45 8.50 -30.67
N LEU A 68 17.03 8.46 -29.40
CA LEU A 68 17.95 8.31 -28.28
C LEU A 68 18.43 6.85 -28.16
N PRO A 69 19.68 6.63 -27.73
CA PRO A 69 20.19 5.28 -27.47
C PRO A 69 19.32 4.54 -26.44
N SER A 70 18.99 3.28 -26.74
CA SER A 70 18.18 2.42 -25.86
C SER A 70 18.81 2.27 -24.46
N LYS A 71 20.15 2.13 -24.39
CA LYS A 71 20.92 2.06 -23.14
C LYS A 71 20.74 3.32 -22.26
N LEU A 72 20.69 4.51 -22.88
CA LEU A 72 20.47 5.78 -22.17
C LEU A 72 19.05 5.81 -21.57
N ILE A 73 18.04 5.44 -22.36
CA ILE A 73 16.64 5.38 -21.91
C ILE A 73 16.50 4.38 -20.75
N ALA A 74 17.17 3.21 -20.84
CA ALA A 74 17.14 2.20 -19.79
C ALA A 74 17.75 2.71 -18.48
N LYS A 75 18.94 3.33 -18.52
CA LYS A 75 19.58 3.94 -17.33
C LYS A 75 18.70 5.06 -16.75
N TYR A 76 18.15 5.90 -17.60
CA TYR A 76 17.27 6.98 -17.19
C TYR A 76 15.96 6.49 -16.54
N ARG A 77 15.40 5.38 -17.05
CA ARG A 77 14.24 4.70 -16.43
C ARG A 77 14.59 4.21 -15.03
N LYS A 78 15.75 3.55 -14.84
CA LYS A 78 16.22 3.10 -13.52
C LYS A 78 16.36 4.30 -12.57
N LEU A 79 16.96 5.40 -13.03
CA LEU A 79 17.08 6.64 -12.26
C LEU A 79 15.71 7.20 -11.84
N ARG A 80 14.72 7.28 -12.75
CA ARG A 80 13.38 7.80 -12.42
C ARG A 80 12.63 6.91 -11.44
N LEU A 81 12.86 5.59 -11.50
CA LEU A 81 12.30 4.64 -10.54
C LEU A 81 12.89 4.87 -9.15
N ALA A 82 14.22 4.93 -9.03
CA ALA A 82 14.91 5.25 -7.78
C ALA A 82 14.47 6.61 -7.21
N GLN A 83 14.39 7.65 -8.06
CA GLN A 83 13.90 8.98 -7.64
C GLN A 83 12.48 8.93 -7.07
N ALA A 84 11.59 8.11 -7.62
CA ALA A 84 10.23 7.97 -7.09
C ALA A 84 10.22 7.24 -5.74
N GLU A 85 11.07 6.23 -5.57
CA GLU A 85 11.22 5.49 -4.32
C GLU A 85 11.83 6.34 -3.21
N ASP A 86 12.92 7.05 -3.51
CA ASP A 86 13.58 7.96 -2.58
C ASP A 86 12.67 9.11 -2.16
N ALA A 87 11.94 9.69 -3.13
CA ALA A 87 10.94 10.71 -2.83
C ALA A 87 9.85 10.16 -1.91
N MET A 88 9.43 8.91 -2.10
CA MET A 88 8.43 8.30 -1.22
C MET A 88 9.00 7.98 0.17
N ALA A 89 10.21 7.46 0.27
CA ALA A 89 10.89 7.20 1.53
C ALA A 89 11.07 8.51 2.33
N SER A 90 11.50 9.57 1.65
CA SER A 90 11.63 10.92 2.21
C SER A 90 10.28 11.48 2.65
N MET A 91 9.24 11.35 1.82
CA MET A 91 7.88 11.76 2.18
C MET A 91 7.37 11.02 3.42
N LYS A 92 7.55 9.69 3.50
CA LYS A 92 7.18 8.89 4.67
C LYS A 92 7.96 9.32 5.91
N LYS A 93 9.25 9.64 5.78
CA LYS A 93 10.07 10.18 6.89
C LYS A 93 9.48 11.50 7.37
N HIS A 94 9.25 12.43 6.46
CA HIS A 94 8.71 13.75 6.73
C HIS A 94 7.30 13.73 7.36
N LEU A 95 6.43 12.83 6.92
CA LEU A 95 5.11 12.61 7.54
C LEU A 95 5.23 12.14 8.99
N ARG A 96 6.17 11.23 9.29
CA ARG A 96 6.42 10.76 10.66
C ARG A 96 6.93 11.90 11.54
N LYS A 97 7.94 12.65 11.07
CA LYS A 97 8.47 13.82 11.78
C LYS A 97 7.37 14.83 12.10
N GLY A 98 6.51 15.13 11.12
CA GLY A 98 5.39 16.05 11.30
C GLY A 98 4.38 15.59 12.36
N ALA A 99 4.06 14.29 12.36
CA ALA A 99 3.16 13.70 13.35
C ALA A 99 3.75 13.73 14.78
N THR A 100 5.03 13.40 14.93
CA THR A 100 5.73 13.47 16.23
C THR A 100 5.77 14.90 16.75
N LEU A 101 6.11 15.88 15.90
CA LEU A 101 6.09 17.31 16.27
C LEU A 101 4.68 17.78 16.67
N PHE A 102 3.64 17.31 15.98
CA PHE A 102 2.26 17.64 16.31
C PHE A 102 1.86 17.07 17.68
N LYS A 103 2.21 15.81 17.95
CA LYS A 103 2.00 15.16 19.24
C LYS A 103 2.73 15.89 20.37
N HIS A 104 4.01 16.19 20.19
CA HIS A 104 4.80 16.97 21.15
C HIS A 104 4.20 18.35 21.41
N LYS A 105 3.74 19.06 20.36
CA LYS A 105 3.06 20.36 20.52
C LYS A 105 1.80 20.21 21.38
N LYS A 106 0.98 19.19 21.10
CA LYS A 106 -0.28 18.92 21.82
C LYS A 106 -0.02 18.60 23.29
N ASP A 107 0.99 17.78 23.57
CA ASP A 107 1.22 17.22 24.91
C ASP A 107 2.03 18.18 25.81
N HIS A 108 2.97 18.94 25.24
CA HIS A 108 3.96 19.70 26.04
C HIS A 108 3.93 21.22 25.85
N ILE A 109 3.35 21.75 24.77
CA ILE A 109 3.50 23.18 24.40
C ILE A 109 2.16 23.92 24.40
N ALA A 110 1.05 23.20 24.38
CA ALA A 110 -0.27 23.75 24.63
C ALA A 110 -0.31 24.37 26.05
N GLY A 111 -0.44 25.70 26.13
CA GLY A 111 -0.53 26.44 27.40
C GLY A 111 0.76 27.12 27.88
N THR A 112 1.93 26.83 27.31
CA THR A 112 3.23 27.40 27.74
C THR A 112 3.44 28.86 27.27
N GLY A 113 2.64 29.33 26.31
CA GLY A 113 2.65 30.72 25.81
C GLY A 113 2.67 30.84 24.29
N VAL A 114 2.43 32.07 23.79
CA VAL A 114 2.28 32.36 22.35
C VAL A 114 3.58 32.08 21.58
N ALA A 115 4.73 32.54 22.09
CA ALA A 115 6.02 32.39 21.40
C ALA A 115 6.43 30.93 21.17
N ALA A 116 6.26 30.07 22.18
CA ALA A 116 6.56 28.64 22.07
C ALA A 116 5.61 27.95 21.07
N ASN A 117 4.32 28.29 21.09
CA ASN A 117 3.34 27.77 20.15
C ASN A 117 3.64 28.18 18.70
N THR A 118 4.04 29.43 18.47
CA THR A 118 4.44 29.92 17.14
C THR A 118 5.69 29.21 16.63
N ARG A 119 6.72 29.03 17.48
CA ARG A 119 7.94 28.29 17.10
C ARG A 119 7.62 26.85 16.68
N MET A 120 6.77 26.15 17.44
CA MET A 120 6.33 24.80 17.08
C MET A 120 5.51 24.77 15.80
N GLN A 121 4.59 25.71 15.63
CA GLN A 121 3.80 25.78 14.41
C GLN A 121 4.69 25.99 13.18
N ASN A 122 5.71 26.84 13.30
CA ASN A 122 6.69 27.04 12.22
C ASN A 122 7.49 25.77 11.92
N ALA A 123 7.88 24.99 12.93
CA ALA A 123 8.53 23.70 12.72
C ALA A 123 7.63 22.70 11.97
N ILE A 124 6.35 22.61 12.35
CA ILE A 124 5.35 21.78 11.67
C ILE A 124 5.16 22.24 10.22
N SER A 125 4.95 23.55 9.99
CA SER A 125 4.78 24.10 8.64
C SER A 125 6.00 23.86 7.73
N ARG A 126 7.23 23.92 8.27
CA ARG A 126 8.45 23.56 7.54
C ARG A 126 8.44 22.09 7.15
N GLN A 127 7.98 21.22 8.05
CA GLN A 127 7.90 19.79 7.80
C GLN A 127 6.83 19.45 6.75
N ASP A 128 5.70 20.15 6.77
CA ASP A 128 4.64 20.05 5.75
C ASP A 128 5.12 20.52 4.38
N ALA A 129 5.91 21.61 4.32
CA ALA A 129 6.51 22.08 3.08
C ALA A 129 7.46 21.03 2.46
N LYS A 130 8.29 20.38 3.29
CA LYS A 130 9.15 19.27 2.84
C LYS A 130 8.32 18.09 2.31
N THR A 131 7.26 17.71 3.01
CA THR A 131 6.33 16.64 2.56
C THR A 131 5.72 16.95 1.19
N ARG A 132 5.25 18.19 0.96
CA ARG A 132 4.69 18.62 -0.33
C ARG A 132 5.73 18.62 -1.45
N LEU A 133 6.95 19.03 -1.14
CA LEU A 133 8.07 19.01 -2.08
C LEU A 133 8.41 17.58 -2.51
N ASP A 134 8.44 16.63 -1.59
CA ASP A 134 8.67 15.22 -1.93
C ASP A 134 7.49 14.60 -2.69
N ALA A 135 6.25 14.98 -2.35
CA ALA A 135 5.07 14.59 -3.12
C ALA A 135 5.13 15.09 -4.57
N ALA A 136 5.63 16.31 -4.79
CA ALA A 136 5.85 16.86 -6.12
C ALA A 136 6.97 16.12 -6.87
N LYS A 137 8.10 15.81 -6.21
CA LYS A 137 9.18 14.99 -6.79
C LYS A 137 8.67 13.61 -7.22
N TYR A 138 7.94 12.92 -6.34
CA TYR A 138 7.31 11.65 -6.63
C TYR A 138 6.39 11.73 -7.85
N SER A 139 5.51 12.73 -7.88
CA SER A 139 4.55 12.92 -8.96
C SER A 139 5.24 13.22 -10.30
N SER A 140 6.33 14.00 -10.27
CA SER A 140 7.16 14.30 -11.43
C SER A 140 7.86 13.05 -11.97
N ALA A 141 8.55 12.30 -11.10
CA ALA A 141 9.22 11.05 -11.47
C ALA A 141 8.23 10.03 -12.04
N ARG A 142 7.03 9.93 -11.44
CA ARG A 142 5.96 9.05 -11.94
C ARG A 142 5.43 9.48 -13.31
N LYS A 143 5.27 10.79 -13.56
CA LYS A 143 4.90 11.31 -14.89
C LYS A 143 5.95 10.96 -15.93
N ALA A 144 7.24 11.10 -15.59
CA ALA A 144 8.34 10.69 -16.47
C ALA A 144 8.29 9.18 -16.78
N LEU A 145 8.06 8.33 -15.78
CA LEU A 145 7.92 6.88 -15.98
C LEU A 145 6.74 6.51 -16.88
N LEU A 146 5.61 7.22 -16.80
CA LEU A 146 4.47 7.00 -17.70
C LEU A 146 4.82 7.26 -19.16
N VAL A 147 5.67 8.26 -19.42
CA VAL A 147 6.11 8.61 -20.78
C VAL A 147 7.12 7.58 -21.31
N LEU A 148 8.04 7.12 -20.46
CA LEU A 148 9.13 6.22 -20.86
C LEU A 148 8.69 4.75 -20.95
N CYS A 149 7.81 4.30 -20.05
CA CYS A 149 7.37 2.91 -19.96
C CYS A 149 5.92 2.84 -19.44
N PRO A 150 4.92 3.04 -20.34
CA PRO A 150 3.51 3.03 -19.97
C PRO A 150 2.99 1.72 -19.38
N SER A 151 3.60 0.59 -19.76
CA SER A 151 3.20 -0.78 -19.42
C SER A 151 4.00 -1.42 -18.28
N GLY A 152 4.83 -0.66 -17.57
CA GLY A 152 5.72 -1.24 -16.56
C GLY A 152 5.01 -1.75 -15.30
N LYS A 153 5.53 -2.85 -14.74
CA LYS A 153 5.09 -3.47 -13.46
C LYS A 153 5.09 -2.47 -12.29
N TRP A 154 6.01 -1.50 -12.33
CA TRP A 154 6.13 -0.38 -11.38
C TRP A 154 4.79 0.34 -11.09
N LYS A 155 3.84 0.35 -12.04
CA LYS A 155 2.54 1.03 -11.90
C LYS A 155 1.66 0.44 -10.79
N LYS A 156 1.83 -0.85 -10.47
CA LYS A 156 1.13 -1.51 -9.36
C LYS A 156 1.56 -0.95 -8.02
N ARG A 157 2.87 -0.76 -7.86
CA ARG A 157 3.52 -0.28 -6.63
C ARG A 157 3.47 1.24 -6.50
N LEU A 158 3.94 1.96 -7.52
CA LEU A 158 3.96 3.43 -7.56
C LEU A 158 2.62 3.96 -8.12
N ARG A 159 1.62 4.08 -7.24
CA ARG A 159 0.27 4.55 -7.59
C ARG A 159 0.19 6.08 -7.70
N VAL A 160 -0.90 6.58 -8.28
CA VAL A 160 -1.18 8.02 -8.30
C VAL A 160 -1.32 8.51 -6.86
N LEU A 161 -0.55 9.53 -6.49
CA LEU A 161 -0.61 10.15 -5.17
C LEU A 161 -1.73 11.19 -5.16
N ARG A 162 -2.70 11.02 -4.25
CA ARG A 162 -3.74 12.02 -3.97
C ARG A 162 -3.46 12.66 -2.63
N ASP A 163 -3.94 13.89 -2.43
CA ASP A 163 -3.78 14.59 -1.15
C ASP A 163 -4.33 13.80 0.04
N ALA A 164 -5.41 13.04 -0.18
CA ALA A 164 -5.98 12.16 0.84
C ALA A 164 -5.05 11.01 1.27
N ASP A 165 -4.08 10.62 0.42
CA ASP A 165 -3.13 9.56 0.70
C ASP A 165 -1.91 10.07 1.52
N ILE A 166 -1.66 11.39 1.51
CA ILE A 166 -0.55 12.07 2.21
C ILE A 166 -0.93 12.27 3.68
N ARG A 167 -0.85 11.18 4.46
CA ARG A 167 -1.18 11.18 5.89
C ARG A 167 -0.18 10.35 6.67
N PRO A 168 0.13 10.75 7.92
CA PRO A 168 0.98 9.95 8.78
C PRO A 168 0.35 8.59 9.07
N PRO A 169 1.14 7.60 9.52
CA PRO A 169 0.59 6.32 9.89
C PRO A 169 -0.26 6.43 11.16
N THR A 170 -0.07 7.46 11.99
CA THR A 170 -0.70 7.65 13.31
C THR A 170 -2.22 7.85 13.26
N SER A 171 -2.90 7.56 14.37
CA SER A 171 -4.36 7.70 14.52
C SER A 171 -4.82 9.17 14.52
N ASP A 172 -5.79 9.51 13.68
CA ASP A 172 -6.47 10.82 13.62
C ASP A 172 -7.38 11.10 14.85
N GLY A 173 -7.22 10.37 15.96
CA GLY A 173 -8.00 10.57 17.19
C GLY A 173 -9.48 10.20 17.09
N GLY A 174 -9.91 9.50 16.03
CA GLY A 174 -11.29 9.04 15.85
C GLY A 174 -11.69 7.90 16.81
N PRO A 175 -13.00 7.68 17.03
CA PRO A 175 -13.48 6.65 17.94
C PRO A 175 -13.23 5.25 17.35
N GLY A 176 -12.19 4.59 17.85
CA GLY A 176 -11.91 3.17 17.67
C GLY A 176 -10.90 2.83 16.57
N GLU A 177 -9.90 2.01 16.93
CA GLU A 177 -8.88 1.50 16.00
C GLU A 177 -9.43 0.52 14.94
N GLY A 178 -10.59 -0.10 15.19
CA GLY A 178 -11.12 -1.20 14.37
C GLY A 178 -11.52 -0.84 12.93
N ARG A 179 -11.70 0.45 12.60
CA ARG A 179 -11.98 0.91 11.22
C ARG A 179 -10.80 1.60 10.55
N ARG A 180 -9.65 1.70 11.22
CA ARG A 180 -8.48 2.41 10.71
C ARG A 180 -7.89 1.68 9.51
N LYS A 181 -7.70 2.41 8.41
CA LYS A 181 -7.02 1.92 7.21
C LYS A 181 -5.83 2.82 6.92
N LEU A 182 -4.63 2.26 7.01
CA LEU A 182 -3.42 2.89 6.50
C LEU A 182 -3.58 3.17 4.99
N THR A 183 -3.14 4.35 4.56
CA THR A 183 -3.10 4.73 3.14
C THR A 183 -2.12 3.81 2.39
N TRP A 184 -2.29 3.71 1.07
CA TRP A 184 -1.53 2.76 0.26
C TRP A 184 -0.02 3.00 0.30
N ILE A 185 0.42 4.24 0.54
CA ILE A 185 1.84 4.57 0.68
C ILE A 185 2.50 3.72 1.78
N TRP A 186 1.79 3.42 2.87
CA TRP A 186 2.30 2.61 3.99
C TRP A 186 2.17 1.10 3.79
N ARG A 187 1.39 0.66 2.79
CA ARG A 187 1.20 -0.75 2.44
C ARG A 187 2.11 -1.20 1.30
N MET A 188 2.87 -0.27 0.72
CA MET A 188 3.76 -0.56 -0.38
C MET A 188 4.92 -1.43 0.11
N ILE A 189 5.11 -2.57 -0.54
CA ILE A 189 6.29 -3.43 -0.41
C ILE A 189 7.42 -2.79 -1.22
N PRO A 190 8.68 -2.77 -0.75
CA PRO A 190 9.85 -2.37 -1.55
C PRO A 190 9.92 -3.15 -2.87
N ALA A 191 10.62 -2.61 -3.88
CA ALA A 191 10.89 -3.37 -5.10
C ALA A 191 11.68 -4.65 -4.76
N SER A 192 11.34 -5.78 -5.37
CA SER A 192 12.25 -6.93 -5.45
C SER A 192 13.26 -6.68 -6.57
N ASP A 193 14.51 -7.12 -6.41
CA ASP A 193 15.59 -6.95 -7.42
C ASP A 193 15.19 -7.45 -8.82
N ASP A 194 14.27 -8.43 -8.89
CA ASP A 194 13.73 -9.04 -10.11
C ASP A 194 12.85 -8.10 -10.98
N GLU A 195 12.48 -6.90 -10.49
CA GLU A 195 11.72 -5.91 -11.29
C GLU A 195 12.60 -5.11 -12.29
N LEU A 196 13.93 -5.25 -12.23
CA LEU A 196 14.90 -4.53 -13.06
C LEU A 196 15.30 -5.24 -14.37
N GLN A 197 14.41 -6.08 -14.93
CA GLN A 197 14.70 -6.85 -16.14
C GLN A 197 15.40 -5.99 -17.23
N PRO A 198 16.61 -6.40 -17.66
CA PRO A 198 17.28 -5.84 -18.81
C PRO A 198 16.34 -5.88 -20.02
N LEU A 199 16.36 -4.82 -20.82
CA LEU A 199 15.81 -4.91 -22.16
C LEU A 199 16.61 -6.00 -22.90
N ASP A 200 15.93 -6.92 -23.58
CA ASP A 200 16.55 -8.03 -24.31
C ASP A 200 17.83 -7.58 -25.05
N GLY A 201 18.97 -8.17 -24.68
CA GLY A 201 20.21 -8.12 -25.46
C GLY A 201 21.22 -7.01 -25.16
N ALA A 202 21.32 -6.50 -23.94
CA ALA A 202 22.47 -5.67 -23.54
C ALA A 202 23.37 -6.47 -22.58
N ASP A 203 24.46 -7.02 -23.13
CA ASP A 203 25.52 -7.69 -22.39
C ASP A 203 26.00 -6.80 -21.23
N GLU A 204 25.98 -7.37 -20.02
CA GLU A 204 26.56 -6.79 -18.83
C GLU A 204 28.06 -7.08 -18.86
N GLU A 205 28.85 -6.12 -19.33
CA GLU A 205 30.29 -6.11 -19.09
C GLU A 205 30.52 -5.63 -17.65
N ASP A 206 31.06 -6.54 -16.84
CA ASP A 206 31.40 -6.41 -15.43
C ASP A 206 32.75 -5.69 -15.28
N ASP A 207 32.72 -4.35 -15.22
CA ASP A 207 33.88 -3.55 -14.85
C ASP A 207 33.94 -3.39 -13.33
N ASN A 208 34.61 -4.34 -12.68
CA ASN A 208 35.11 -4.23 -11.32
C ASN A 208 36.17 -3.12 -11.26
N VAL A 209 35.83 -1.97 -10.69
CA VAL A 209 36.79 -0.93 -10.33
C VAL A 209 36.99 -1.01 -8.82
N GLU A 210 38.21 -1.38 -8.41
CA GLU A 210 38.66 -1.41 -7.02
C GLU A 210 38.58 -0.01 -6.41
N ASP A 211 37.88 0.09 -5.26
CA ASP A 211 37.73 1.32 -4.48
C ASP A 211 39.09 1.78 -3.92
N GLY A 212 39.59 2.88 -4.47
CA GLY A 212 40.64 3.70 -3.87
C GLY A 212 40.07 4.64 -2.82
N ASP A 213 40.55 4.47 -1.60
CA ASP A 213 40.42 5.38 -0.46
C ASP A 213 41.02 6.75 -0.80
N ASP A 214 40.21 7.81 -0.79
CA ASP A 214 40.71 9.17 -0.59
C ASP A 214 39.65 10.07 0.05
N SER A 215 40.06 10.70 1.15
CA SER A 215 39.32 11.66 1.97
C SER A 215 39.35 13.04 1.32
N ASP A 216 38.19 13.71 1.24
CA ASP A 216 37.96 15.04 1.81
C ASP A 216 36.78 15.78 1.15
N GLY A 217 35.95 16.39 1.99
CA GLY A 217 35.36 17.70 1.69
C GLY A 217 33.94 17.74 1.12
N GLU A 218 33.05 18.31 1.95
CA GLU A 218 31.90 19.14 1.57
C GLU A 218 30.49 18.50 1.49
N ASN A 219 29.79 18.70 2.63
CA ASN A 219 28.36 18.97 2.72
C ASN A 219 27.39 17.83 2.36
N HIS A 220 27.46 16.73 3.11
CA HIS A 220 26.31 15.84 3.29
C HIS A 220 25.21 16.59 4.06
N GLY A 221 24.26 17.13 3.30
CA GLY A 221 23.04 17.71 3.85
C GLY A 221 22.39 16.76 4.84
N GLU A 222 22.12 17.28 6.04
CA GLU A 222 21.48 16.63 7.19
C GLU A 222 20.69 15.36 6.84
N GLY A 223 21.39 14.24 6.78
CA GLY A 223 20.83 12.90 6.83
C GLY A 223 20.36 12.62 8.26
N GLY A 224 19.47 13.47 8.79
CA GLY A 224 19.07 13.43 10.18
C GLY A 224 18.52 12.05 10.52
N SER A 225 19.27 11.33 11.35
CA SER A 225 18.87 10.07 11.98
C SER A 225 17.46 10.21 12.56
N LEU A 226 16.69 9.13 12.52
CA LEU A 226 15.37 9.13 13.16
C LEU A 226 15.58 9.38 14.65
N THR A 227 14.79 10.27 15.25
CA THR A 227 14.87 10.48 16.70
C THR A 227 14.40 9.20 17.42
N ALA A 228 14.83 9.00 18.67
CA ALA A 228 14.40 7.84 19.46
C ALA A 228 12.85 7.76 19.57
N GLU A 229 12.18 8.91 19.67
CA GLU A 229 10.72 9.01 19.67
C GLU A 229 10.10 8.57 18.34
N GLU A 230 10.70 8.95 17.20
CA GLU A 230 10.24 8.55 15.86
C GLU A 230 10.35 7.02 15.65
N LEU A 231 11.40 6.41 16.21
CA LEU A 231 11.60 4.95 16.18
C LEU A 231 10.60 4.22 17.09
N GLU A 232 10.28 4.79 18.26
CA GLU A 232 9.34 4.21 19.20
C GLU A 232 7.91 4.23 18.65
N ASP A 233 7.44 5.36 18.10
CA ASP A 233 6.11 5.45 17.48
C ASP A 233 5.96 4.43 16.32
N LEU A 234 7.03 4.20 15.55
CA LEU A 234 7.08 3.17 14.49
C LEU A 234 6.97 1.74 15.05
N ARG A 235 7.72 1.43 16.10
CA ARG A 235 7.69 0.11 16.75
C ARG A 235 6.32 -0.18 17.34
N VAL A 236 5.70 0.81 17.97
CA VAL A 236 4.33 0.69 18.50
C VAL A 236 3.33 0.44 17.38
N GLU A 237 3.40 1.19 16.28
CA GLU A 237 2.49 1.00 15.14
C GLU A 237 2.69 -0.35 14.44
N TRP A 238 3.95 -0.82 14.35
CA TRP A 238 4.28 -2.15 13.86
C TRP A 238 3.72 -3.23 14.78
N ALA A 239 3.98 -3.15 16.08
CA ALA A 239 3.49 -4.11 17.08
C ALA A 239 1.96 -4.18 17.11
N ARG A 240 1.27 -3.03 17.05
CA ARG A 240 -0.21 -3.00 16.94
C ARG A 240 -0.71 -3.63 15.65
N SER A 241 0.00 -3.44 14.55
CA SER A 241 -0.38 -4.00 13.25
C SER A 241 -0.15 -5.50 13.20
N LEU A 242 0.95 -5.98 13.78
CA LEU A 242 1.24 -7.40 13.95
C LEU A 242 0.21 -8.07 14.86
N ALA A 243 -0.05 -7.53 16.05
CA ALA A 243 -1.05 -8.06 16.97
C ALA A 243 -2.46 -8.09 16.36
N ARG A 244 -2.79 -7.16 15.45
CA ARG A 244 -4.04 -7.18 14.68
C ARG A 244 -4.06 -8.30 13.65
N ALA A 245 -2.94 -8.56 12.98
CA ALA A 245 -2.82 -9.66 12.03
C ALA A 245 -2.94 -11.01 12.73
N GLU A 246 -2.18 -11.22 13.81
CA GLU A 246 -2.22 -12.44 14.63
C GLU A 246 -3.62 -12.70 15.21
N ARG A 247 -4.26 -11.67 15.78
CA ARG A 247 -5.64 -11.79 16.28
C ARG A 247 -6.62 -12.16 15.17
N TRP A 248 -6.46 -11.59 13.98
CA TRP A 248 -7.32 -11.92 12.85
C TRP A 248 -7.16 -13.38 12.42
N GLU A 249 -5.93 -13.89 12.41
CA GLU A 249 -5.66 -15.31 12.15
C GLU A 249 -6.28 -16.23 13.21
N GLU A 250 -6.16 -15.85 14.49
CA GLU A 250 -6.82 -16.55 15.60
C GLU A 250 -8.34 -16.53 15.45
N GLU A 251 -8.95 -15.36 15.19
CA GLU A 251 -10.38 -15.21 14.97
C GLU A 251 -10.87 -16.08 13.81
N LEU A 252 -10.11 -16.18 12.71
CA LEU A 252 -10.44 -17.07 11.60
C LEU A 252 -10.46 -18.54 12.02
N ARG A 253 -9.52 -18.97 12.86
CA ARG A 253 -9.48 -20.33 13.42
C ARG A 253 -10.61 -20.58 14.41
N LEU A 254 -10.87 -19.64 15.31
CA LEU A 254 -11.94 -19.71 16.30
C LEU A 254 -13.30 -19.73 15.64
N LEU A 255 -13.54 -18.89 14.62
CA LEU A 255 -14.81 -18.82 13.89
C LEU A 255 -15.20 -20.18 13.29
N LYS A 256 -14.25 -20.90 12.67
CA LYS A 256 -14.49 -22.25 12.15
C LYS A 256 -14.90 -23.21 13.27
N THR A 257 -14.25 -23.10 14.43
CA THR A 257 -14.56 -23.91 15.61
C THR A 257 -15.93 -23.56 16.19
N GLU A 258 -16.28 -22.27 16.26
CA GLU A 258 -17.57 -21.78 16.71
C GLU A 258 -18.72 -22.19 15.80
N MET A 259 -18.51 -22.23 14.49
CA MET A 259 -19.47 -22.80 13.53
C MET A 259 -19.78 -24.26 13.90
N VAL A 260 -18.76 -25.08 14.12
CA VAL A 260 -18.93 -26.48 14.52
C VAL A 260 -19.63 -26.58 15.89
N ARG A 261 -19.19 -25.80 16.88
CA ARG A 261 -19.81 -25.77 18.22
C ARG A 261 -21.28 -25.36 18.16
N SER A 262 -21.64 -24.40 17.32
CA SER A 262 -23.02 -23.96 17.13
C SER A 262 -23.90 -25.09 16.60
N LEU A 263 -23.44 -25.84 15.60
CA LEU A 263 -24.19 -26.99 15.08
C LEU A 263 -24.36 -28.08 16.16
N ARG A 264 -23.29 -28.39 16.90
CA ARG A 264 -23.32 -29.37 17.99
C ARG A 264 -24.25 -28.94 19.12
N PHE A 265 -24.22 -27.67 19.50
CA PHE A 265 -25.11 -27.12 20.52
C PHE A 265 -26.58 -27.21 20.10
N LEU A 266 -26.91 -26.84 18.87
CA LEU A 266 -28.28 -26.92 18.36
C LEU A 266 -28.77 -28.37 18.27
N ASP A 267 -27.90 -29.31 17.87
CA ASP A 267 -28.23 -30.74 17.87
C ASP A 267 -28.43 -31.29 19.29
N PHE A 268 -27.54 -30.92 20.21
CA PHE A 268 -27.64 -31.25 21.63
C PHE A 268 -28.95 -30.73 22.21
N LYS A 269 -29.30 -29.46 21.99
CA LYS A 269 -30.57 -28.88 22.43
C LYS A 269 -31.77 -29.61 21.85
N SER A 270 -31.72 -30.02 20.58
CA SER A 270 -32.78 -30.83 19.99
C SER A 270 -32.95 -32.17 20.70
N LYS A 271 -31.86 -32.84 21.07
CA LYS A 271 -31.90 -34.13 21.78
C LYS A 271 -32.38 -33.95 23.23
N GLU A 272 -31.95 -32.87 23.88
CA GLU A 272 -32.38 -32.51 25.23
C GLU A 272 -33.91 -32.36 25.29
N TRP A 273 -34.52 -31.63 24.35
CA TRP A 273 -35.98 -31.50 24.28
C TRP A 273 -36.72 -32.84 24.14
N ILE A 274 -36.21 -33.75 23.32
CA ILE A 274 -36.80 -35.09 23.16
C ILE A 274 -36.65 -35.91 24.46
N ALA A 275 -35.48 -35.82 25.11
CA ALA A 275 -35.23 -36.51 26.37
C ALA A 275 -36.11 -36.01 27.53
N LEU A 276 -36.63 -34.76 27.46
CA LEU A 276 -37.56 -34.25 28.47
C LEU A 276 -38.93 -34.96 28.44
N ILE A 277 -39.31 -35.60 27.33
CA ILE A 277 -40.61 -36.29 27.19
C ILE A 277 -40.74 -37.41 28.22
N SER A 278 -39.68 -38.20 28.44
CA SER A 278 -39.70 -39.34 29.37
C SER A 278 -39.59 -38.94 30.84
N LYS A 279 -39.21 -37.69 31.17
CA LYS A 279 -39.02 -37.24 32.56
C LYS A 279 -40.32 -37.00 33.34
N ARG A 280 -41.46 -36.86 32.64
CA ARG A 280 -42.78 -36.60 33.26
C ARG A 280 -43.82 -37.65 32.86
N ALA A 281 -43.45 -38.92 33.03
CA ALA A 281 -44.27 -40.06 32.61
C ALA A 281 -45.53 -40.31 33.47
N SER A 282 -45.58 -39.80 34.71
CA SER A 282 -46.69 -40.02 35.66
C SER A 282 -47.93 -39.14 35.43
N LEU A 283 -47.95 -38.32 34.38
CA LEU A 283 -49.05 -37.40 34.08
C LEU A 283 -50.18 -38.07 33.28
N LEU A 284 -51.37 -37.45 33.34
CA LEU A 284 -52.54 -37.78 32.54
C LEU A 284 -52.18 -37.90 31.03
N PRO A 285 -52.80 -38.83 30.28
CA PRO A 285 -52.48 -39.07 28.87
C PRO A 285 -52.53 -37.82 27.99
N ASP A 286 -53.54 -36.97 28.17
CA ASP A 286 -53.73 -35.76 27.36
C ASP A 286 -52.61 -34.73 27.56
N ILE A 287 -52.18 -34.54 28.82
CA ILE A 287 -51.08 -33.65 29.17
C ILE A 287 -49.76 -34.20 28.61
N ARG A 288 -49.57 -35.51 28.63
CA ARG A 288 -48.40 -36.19 28.06
C ARG A 288 -48.33 -36.00 26.55
N ALA A 289 -49.47 -36.10 25.85
CA ALA A 289 -49.56 -35.85 24.42
C ALA A 289 -49.17 -34.39 24.07
N GLY A 290 -49.69 -33.42 24.83
CA GLY A 290 -49.34 -32.00 24.66
C GLY A 290 -47.85 -31.71 24.89
N LEU A 291 -47.27 -32.25 25.96
CA LEU A 291 -45.83 -32.12 26.25
C LEU A 291 -44.97 -32.77 25.16
N SER A 292 -45.36 -33.95 24.69
CA SER A 292 -44.67 -34.63 23.58
C SER A 292 -44.71 -33.78 22.31
N GLY A 293 -45.89 -33.26 21.93
CA GLY A 293 -46.03 -32.40 20.76
C GLY A 293 -45.17 -31.13 20.85
N TYR A 294 -45.14 -30.49 22.02
CA TYR A 294 -44.32 -29.29 22.24
C TYR A 294 -42.81 -29.59 22.18
N ALA A 295 -42.36 -30.68 22.83
CA ALA A 295 -40.97 -31.11 22.78
C ALA A 295 -40.51 -31.42 21.36
N HIS A 296 -41.33 -32.13 20.57
CA HIS A 296 -41.05 -32.39 19.15
C HIS A 296 -41.00 -31.10 18.32
N LYS A 297 -41.89 -30.14 18.57
CA LYS A 297 -41.87 -28.82 17.93
C LYS A 297 -40.56 -28.07 18.22
N GLN A 298 -40.12 -28.03 19.48
CA GLN A 298 -38.87 -27.39 19.88
C GLN A 298 -37.66 -28.09 19.25
N ALA A 299 -37.59 -29.42 19.34
CA ALA A 299 -36.54 -30.22 18.72
C ALA A 299 -36.44 -29.96 17.19
N CYS A 300 -37.59 -29.92 16.51
CA CYS A 300 -37.66 -29.60 15.09
C CYS A 300 -37.16 -28.18 14.80
N MET A 301 -37.47 -27.19 15.66
CA MET A 301 -36.99 -25.82 15.50
C MET A 301 -35.46 -25.76 15.55
N PHE A 302 -34.83 -26.34 16.58
CA PHE A 302 -33.38 -26.36 16.73
C PHE A 302 -32.69 -27.04 15.54
N ARG A 303 -33.19 -28.20 15.09
CA ARG A 303 -32.68 -28.89 13.89
C ARG A 303 -32.80 -28.03 12.63
N ARG A 304 -33.90 -27.30 12.48
CA ARG A 304 -34.11 -26.40 11.33
C ARG A 304 -33.12 -25.24 11.33
N ILE A 305 -32.80 -24.66 12.49
CA ILE A 305 -31.76 -23.62 12.60
C ILE A 305 -30.39 -24.21 12.25
N ALA A 306 -30.06 -25.38 12.80
CA ALA A 306 -28.78 -26.05 12.52
C ALA A 306 -28.59 -26.33 11.03
N ARG A 307 -29.63 -26.86 10.36
CA ARG A 307 -29.61 -27.09 8.90
C ARG A 307 -29.43 -25.81 8.11
N LYS A 308 -30.12 -24.73 8.49
CA LYS A 308 -29.97 -23.41 7.83
C LYS A 308 -28.53 -22.88 7.96
N PHE A 309 -27.97 -22.91 9.16
CA PHE A 309 -26.58 -22.49 9.39
C PHE A 309 -25.59 -23.36 8.62
N ALA A 310 -25.72 -24.68 8.70
CA ALA A 310 -24.86 -25.62 8.00
C ALA A 310 -24.85 -25.38 6.49
N ALA A 311 -26.02 -25.23 5.86
CA ALA A 311 -26.08 -24.99 4.42
C ALA A 311 -25.52 -23.62 4.01
N GLN A 312 -25.75 -22.57 4.81
CA GLN A 312 -25.12 -21.26 4.57
C GLN A 312 -23.60 -21.33 4.67
N TRP A 313 -23.07 -22.01 5.69
CA TRP A 313 -21.64 -22.14 5.92
C TRP A 313 -20.98 -23.06 4.89
N ILE A 314 -21.56 -24.20 4.54
CA ILE A 314 -21.06 -25.08 3.45
C ILE A 314 -20.96 -24.30 2.15
N GLN A 315 -21.98 -23.49 1.81
CA GLN A 315 -21.90 -22.65 0.61
C GLN A 315 -20.80 -21.60 0.71
N LEU A 316 -20.51 -21.04 1.90
CA LEU A 316 -19.39 -20.13 2.12
C LEU A 316 -18.04 -20.82 1.89
N PHE A 317 -17.85 -22.03 2.42
CA PHE A 317 -16.65 -22.84 2.19
C PHE A 317 -16.47 -23.15 0.70
N ARG A 318 -17.55 -23.55 0.02
CA ARG A 318 -17.54 -23.86 -1.43
C ARG A 318 -17.19 -22.66 -2.30
N VAL A 319 -17.80 -21.50 -2.06
CA VAL A 319 -17.57 -20.27 -2.84
C VAL A 319 -16.14 -19.73 -2.65
N ASN A 320 -15.53 -20.01 -1.51
CA ASN A 320 -14.18 -19.56 -1.19
C ASN A 320 -13.13 -20.67 -1.38
N GLU A 321 -13.48 -21.79 -2.03
CA GLU A 321 -12.58 -22.95 -2.28
C GLU A 321 -11.87 -23.48 -1.02
N ARG A 322 -12.52 -23.38 0.15
CA ARG A 322 -11.95 -23.87 1.41
C ARG A 322 -12.54 -25.22 1.81
N LYS A 323 -11.68 -26.11 2.32
CA LYS A 323 -12.08 -27.39 2.92
C LYS A 323 -12.92 -27.15 4.19
N LEU A 324 -13.95 -27.97 4.38
CA LEU A 324 -14.72 -28.00 5.63
C LEU A 324 -13.82 -28.52 6.77
N PRO A 325 -13.99 -28.02 8.00
CA PRO A 325 -13.28 -28.57 9.15
C PRO A 325 -13.53 -30.09 9.30
N HIS A 326 -12.50 -30.87 9.60
CA HIS A 326 -12.65 -32.33 9.80
C HIS A 326 -13.66 -32.66 10.91
N THR A 327 -13.75 -31.80 11.93
CA THR A 327 -14.70 -31.91 13.06
C THR A 327 -16.16 -31.58 12.70
N TRP A 328 -16.46 -31.26 11.44
CA TRP A 328 -17.82 -30.93 10.99
C TRP A 328 -18.79 -32.09 11.21
N PRO A 329 -19.95 -31.86 11.85
CA PRO A 329 -20.86 -32.96 12.18
C PRO A 329 -21.41 -33.66 10.93
N LEU A 330 -21.32 -34.99 10.91
CA LEU A 330 -21.74 -35.83 9.77
C LEU A 330 -23.20 -35.57 9.35
N ALA A 331 -24.09 -35.41 10.34
CA ALA A 331 -25.52 -35.13 10.13
C ALA A 331 -25.80 -33.86 9.32
N TYR A 332 -24.81 -32.96 9.20
CA TYR A 332 -24.95 -31.68 8.53
C TYR A 332 -24.03 -31.53 7.30
N ARG A 333 -23.34 -32.58 6.84
CA ARG A 333 -22.40 -32.49 5.70
C ARG A 333 -23.10 -32.36 4.34
N THR A 334 -24.28 -32.97 4.19
CA THR A 334 -25.02 -33.05 2.91
C THR A 334 -26.17 -32.05 2.83
N VAL A 335 -26.23 -31.06 3.73
CA VAL A 335 -27.36 -30.13 3.77
C VAL A 335 -27.25 -29.11 2.62
N VAL A 336 -28.23 -29.12 1.73
CA VAL A 336 -28.36 -28.19 0.61
C VAL A 336 -29.52 -27.22 0.88
N LEU A 337 -29.34 -25.94 0.59
CA LEU A 337 -30.43 -24.96 0.61
C LEU A 337 -31.07 -24.85 -0.79
N ALA A 338 -32.40 -24.95 -0.85
CA ALA A 338 -33.16 -24.79 -2.10
C ALA A 338 -33.15 -23.33 -2.63
N SER A 339 -33.00 -22.34 -1.74
CA SER A 339 -32.51 -21.02 -2.11
C SER A 339 -31.97 -20.30 -0.87
N THR A 340 -30.75 -19.77 -0.97
CA THR A 340 -30.14 -18.92 0.05
C THR A 340 -30.51 -17.48 -0.24
N GLN A 341 -31.53 -16.92 0.42
CA GLN A 341 -31.77 -15.47 0.45
C GLN A 341 -30.72 -14.71 1.28
N VAL A 342 -29.47 -15.18 1.35
CA VAL A 342 -28.39 -14.40 1.95
C VAL A 342 -28.01 -13.32 0.93
N LYS A 343 -28.76 -12.22 0.92
CA LYS A 343 -28.33 -10.96 0.31
C LYS A 343 -27.08 -10.53 1.07
N ARG A 344 -25.91 -11.02 0.65
CA ARG A 344 -24.65 -10.41 1.07
C ARG A 344 -24.77 -8.92 0.74
N ARG A 345 -24.35 -8.03 1.65
CA ARG A 345 -24.18 -6.62 1.28
C ARG A 345 -23.30 -6.62 0.03
N PRO A 346 -23.82 -6.22 -1.15
CA PRO A 346 -23.14 -6.39 -2.43
C PRO A 346 -21.71 -5.83 -2.39
N GLU A 347 -21.55 -4.73 -1.64
CA GLU A 347 -20.29 -4.04 -1.39
C GLU A 347 -19.18 -4.93 -0.81
N ARG A 348 -19.50 -5.83 0.14
CA ARG A 348 -18.48 -6.64 0.82
C ARG A 348 -18.00 -7.80 -0.07
N GLN A 349 -18.90 -8.36 -0.86
CA GLN A 349 -18.56 -9.40 -1.85
C GLN A 349 -17.80 -8.80 -3.03
N ASN A 350 -18.18 -7.60 -3.49
CA ASN A 350 -17.45 -6.87 -4.53
C ASN A 350 -16.08 -6.43 -4.04
N ALA A 351 -15.94 -6.03 -2.77
CA ALA A 351 -14.63 -5.72 -2.18
C ALA A 351 -13.73 -6.97 -2.10
N TYR A 352 -14.27 -8.12 -1.70
CA TYR A 352 -13.51 -9.38 -1.68
C TYR A 352 -13.11 -9.86 -3.08
N LYS A 353 -14.02 -9.75 -4.06
CA LYS A 353 -13.72 -10.05 -5.46
C LYS A 353 -12.63 -9.13 -6.02
N ARG A 354 -12.72 -7.82 -5.77
CA ARG A 354 -11.65 -6.88 -6.15
C ARG A 354 -10.31 -7.23 -5.53
N LEU A 355 -10.28 -7.56 -4.23
CA LEU A 355 -9.03 -7.97 -3.57
C LEU A 355 -8.48 -9.30 -4.13
N ARG A 356 -9.35 -10.24 -4.50
CA ARG A 356 -8.95 -11.53 -5.09
C ARG A 356 -8.51 -11.37 -6.55
N GLU A 357 -9.15 -10.49 -7.32
CA GLU A 357 -8.77 -10.11 -8.68
C GLU A 357 -7.44 -9.35 -8.69
N ASP A 358 -7.25 -8.44 -7.72
CA ASP A 358 -5.99 -7.74 -7.50
C ASP A 358 -4.87 -8.73 -7.16
N ALA A 359 -5.12 -9.71 -6.28
CA ALA A 359 -4.17 -10.77 -5.90
C ALA A 359 -3.87 -11.76 -7.05
N ALA A 360 -4.88 -12.18 -7.81
CA ALA A 360 -4.72 -13.04 -8.98
C ALA A 360 -3.98 -12.33 -10.12
N SER A 361 -4.17 -11.02 -10.29
CA SER A 361 -3.37 -10.22 -11.22
C SER A 361 -1.91 -10.05 -10.76
N ASN A 362 -1.63 -10.30 -9.48
CA ASN A 362 -0.32 -10.17 -8.84
C ASN A 362 0.48 -11.47 -8.77
N GLY A 363 -0.06 -12.60 -9.25
CA GLY A 363 0.70 -13.85 -9.38
C GLY A 363 1.16 -14.45 -8.05
N GLU A 364 0.47 -14.19 -6.93
CA GLU A 364 0.75 -14.83 -5.66
C GLU A 364 -0.06 -16.13 -5.53
N ASP A 365 0.45 -17.22 -6.10
CA ASP A 365 0.12 -18.57 -5.64
C ASP A 365 0.83 -18.81 -4.31
N SER A 366 0.19 -18.43 -3.20
CA SER A 366 0.57 -18.89 -1.86
C SER A 366 -0.24 -20.13 -1.49
N GLU A 367 -0.01 -21.22 -2.23
CA GLU A 367 -0.24 -22.56 -1.70
C GLU A 367 0.93 -22.93 -0.79
N ASN A 368 0.86 -22.48 0.46
CA ASN A 368 1.59 -23.15 1.54
C ASN A 368 0.57 -23.51 2.62
N GLU A 369 -0.19 -24.58 2.35
CA GLU A 369 -0.89 -25.34 3.40
C GLU A 369 0.20 -25.91 4.32
N MET A 370 0.55 -25.18 5.36
CA MET A 370 1.35 -25.74 6.46
C MET A 370 0.44 -26.70 7.23
N GLU A 371 0.52 -27.97 6.83
CA GLU A 371 -0.05 -29.11 7.54
C GLU A 371 0.64 -29.20 8.90
N VAL A 372 -0.02 -28.69 9.94
CA VAL A 372 0.39 -28.92 11.33
C VAL A 372 -0.48 -30.06 11.84
N ASP A 373 0.12 -31.25 11.84
CA ASP A 373 -0.38 -32.44 12.52
C ASP A 373 -0.77 -32.08 13.97
N VAL A 374 -1.96 -32.54 14.36
CA VAL A 374 -2.37 -32.70 15.77
C VAL A 374 -2.72 -34.16 15.99
#